data_AF-A0A3B4B2S1-F1
#
_entry.id   AF-A0A3B4B2S1-F1
#
_cell.length_a   1.000
_cell.length_b   1.000
_cell.length_c   1.000
_cell.angle_alpha   90.00
_cell.angle_beta   90.00
_cell.angle_gamma   90.00
#
_symmetry.space_group_name_H-M   'P 1'
#
loop_
_entity.id
_entity.type
_entity.pdbx_description
1 polymer ?
#
loop_
_entity_poly.entity_id
_entity_poly.type
_entity_poly.pdbx_seq_one_letter_code
_entity_poly.pdbx_strand_id
1 'polypeptide(L)'
;MVSILHSPITIHRSGKKYGFTLRAIRVYMGDSDVYSVHHMVWVSKLLLFHFVKHVEEGGPAQEAGLSAGDLITHVNGESVHGLVHTEVVELILKVTQ
;
A
#
# COMPACT_ATOMS: atom_id res chain seq x y z
N MET A 1 -14.46 -5.99 -14.02
CA MET A 1 -13.83 -4.76 -13.50
C MET A 1 -12.42 -4.71 -14.03
N VAL A 2 -12.10 -3.71 -14.85
CA VAL A 2 -10.74 -3.55 -15.41
C VAL A 2 -9.87 -2.98 -14.29
N SER A 3 -8.95 -3.77 -13.75
CA SER A 3 -7.85 -3.23 -12.94
C SER A 3 -6.91 -2.49 -13.89
N ILE A 4 -7.09 -1.18 -14.02
CA ILE A 4 -6.12 -0.34 -14.72
C ILE A 4 -4.87 -0.35 -13.84
N LEU A 5 -3.93 -1.26 -14.13
CA LEU A 5 -2.64 -1.24 -13.49
C LEU A 5 -1.92 -0.02 -14.05
N HIS A 6 -1.81 1.03 -13.24
CA HIS A 6 -1.00 2.19 -13.60
C HIS A 6 0.43 1.72 -13.88
N SER A 7 1.09 2.37 -14.84
CA SER A 7 2.51 2.14 -15.11
C SER A 7 3.30 2.23 -13.80
N PRO A 8 4.30 1.35 -13.58
CA PRO A 8 5.07 1.35 -12.35
C PRO A 8 5.77 2.70 -12.16
N ILE A 9 5.66 3.25 -10.95
CA ILE A 9 6.35 4.49 -10.57
C ILE A 9 7.76 4.12 -10.12
N THR A 10 8.77 4.66 -10.80
CA THR A 10 10.18 4.45 -10.45
C THR A 10 10.68 5.64 -9.66
N ILE A 11 11.07 5.42 -8.41
CA ILE A 11 11.57 6.48 -7.52
C ILE A 11 13.07 6.34 -7.35
N HIS A 12 13.82 7.34 -7.78
CA HIS A 12 15.25 7.40 -7.53
C HIS A 12 15.51 7.95 -6.12
N ARG A 13 16.17 7.16 -5.28
CA ARG A 13 16.43 7.52 -3.88
C ARG A 13 17.40 8.71 -3.80
N SER A 14 16.96 9.81 -3.19
CA SER A 14 17.85 10.93 -2.82
C SER A 14 18.30 10.76 -1.38
N GLY A 15 19.56 10.36 -1.17
CA GLY A 15 20.13 10.13 0.15
C GLY A 15 19.48 8.95 0.89
N LYS A 16 18.88 9.18 2.07
CA LYS A 16 18.36 8.10 2.94
C LYS A 16 16.87 7.80 2.76
N LYS A 17 16.08 8.64 2.09
CA LYS A 17 14.62 8.52 2.04
C LYS A 17 14.08 8.56 0.61
N TYR A 18 12.87 8.03 0.41
CA TYR A 18 12.12 8.13 -0.83
C TYR A 18 11.11 9.29 -0.85
N GLY A 19 10.98 10.07 0.23
CA GLY A 19 10.09 11.24 0.25
C GLY A 19 8.60 10.93 0.35
N PHE A 20 8.21 9.78 0.92
CA PHE A 20 6.80 9.47 1.19
C PHE A 20 6.63 8.69 2.50
N THR A 21 5.39 8.60 2.99
CA THR A 21 5.02 7.75 4.13
C THR A 21 4.01 6.70 3.70
N LEU A 22 4.28 5.45 4.08
CA LEU A 22 3.41 4.31 3.83
C LEU A 22 2.54 4.04 5.05
N ARG A 23 1.27 3.70 4.84
CA ARG A 23 0.40 3.13 5.87
C ARG A 23 -0.28 1.86 5.39
N ALA A 24 -0.61 1.00 6.35
CA ALA A 24 -1.43 -0.18 6.14
C ALA A 24 -2.82 0.05 6.73
N ILE A 25 -3.87 -0.33 5.99
CA ILE A 25 -5.24 -0.42 6.50
C ILE A 25 -5.64 -1.89 6.53
N ARG A 26 -6.29 -2.27 7.63
CA ARG A 26 -6.97 -3.55 7.78
C ARG A 26 -8.39 -3.39 7.26
N VAL A 27 -8.71 -4.10 6.19
CA VAL A 27 -10.07 -4.19 5.66
C VAL A 27 -10.61 -5.57 6.04
N TYR A 28 -11.74 -5.56 6.74
CA TYR A 28 -12.44 -6.75 7.17
C TYR A 28 -13.58 -6.99 6.18
N MET A 29 -13.52 -8.10 5.46
CA MET A 29 -14.64 -8.53 4.64
C MET A 29 -15.52 -9.45 5.48
N GLY A 30 -16.77 -9.02 5.66
CA GLY A 30 -17.84 -9.88 6.15
C GLY A 30 -18.62 -10.45 4.96
N ASP A 31 -19.14 -11.66 5.12
CA ASP A 31 -19.95 -12.32 4.09
C ASP A 31 -21.46 -12.04 4.25
N SER A 32 -21.84 -11.07 5.10
CA SER A 32 -23.24 -10.79 5.44
C SER A 32 -23.52 -9.31 5.70
N ASP A 33 -24.63 -8.82 5.15
CA ASP A 33 -25.17 -7.46 5.39
C ASP A 33 -26.01 -7.36 6.69
N VAL A 34 -25.97 -8.38 7.57
CA VAL A 34 -26.87 -8.52 8.72
C VAL A 34 -26.24 -7.96 9.98
N TYR A 35 -26.64 -6.74 10.37
CA TYR A 35 -26.31 -6.11 11.64
C TYR A 35 -27.41 -6.35 12.67
N SER A 36 -27.43 -7.52 13.30
CA SER A 36 -28.11 -7.64 14.60
C SER A 36 -27.18 -7.13 15.69
N VAL A 37 -27.72 -6.41 16.66
CA VAL A 37 -27.03 -5.59 17.70
C VAL A 37 -25.99 -6.36 18.55
N HIS A 38 -25.77 -7.66 18.30
CA HIS A 38 -24.66 -8.45 18.82
C HIS A 38 -23.40 -8.32 17.96
N HIS A 39 -22.47 -7.49 18.43
CA HIS A 39 -21.14 -7.16 17.92
C HIS A 39 -20.17 -8.34 17.75
N MET A 40 -20.46 -9.32 16.89
CA MET A 40 -19.45 -10.28 16.43
C MET A 40 -19.54 -10.42 14.92
N VAL A 41 -18.90 -9.47 14.21
CA VAL A 41 -18.64 -9.63 12.78
C VAL A 41 -17.79 -10.88 12.64
N TRP A 42 -18.34 -11.94 12.04
CA TRP A 42 -17.55 -13.06 11.54
C TRP A 42 -16.73 -12.52 10.37
N VAL A 43 -15.49 -12.13 10.65
CA VAL A 43 -14.55 -11.71 9.62
C VAL A 43 -14.07 -12.98 8.92
N SER A 44 -14.59 -13.24 7.72
CA SER A 44 -14.14 -14.36 6.90
C SER A 44 -12.76 -14.10 6.30
N LYS A 45 -12.42 -12.81 6.08
CA LYS A 45 -11.14 -12.45 5.47
C LYS A 45 -10.63 -11.09 5.97
N LEU A 46 -9.41 -11.10 6.52
CA LEU A 46 -8.63 -9.89 6.77
C LEU A 46 -7.75 -9.61 5.55
N LEU A 47 -7.94 -8.45 4.93
CA LEU A 47 -7.10 -7.97 3.85
C LEU A 47 -6.27 -6.78 4.33
N LEU A 48 -4.97 -6.81 4.01
CA LEU A 48 -4.05 -5.71 4.25
C LEU A 48 -3.82 -4.95 2.95
N PHE A 49 -4.15 -3.66 2.98
CA PHE A 49 -3.92 -2.74 1.89
C PHE A 49 -2.90 -1.69 2.30
N HIS A 50 -1.96 -1.41 1.41
CA HIS A 50 -0.89 -0.46 1.62
C HIS A 50 -1.12 0.77 0.75
N PHE A 51 -1.08 1.96 1.33
CA PHE A 51 -1.32 3.19 0.61
C PHE A 51 -0.38 4.30 1.05
N VAL A 52 -0.19 5.26 0.16
CA VAL A 52 0.64 6.44 0.39
C VAL A 52 -0.16 7.44 1.22
N LYS A 53 0.25 7.67 2.47
CA LYS A 53 -0.43 8.63 3.35
C LYS A 53 -0.02 10.08 3.03
N HIS A 54 1.25 10.29 2.74
CA HIS A 54 1.82 11.62 2.51
C HIS A 54 3.01 11.51 1.57
N VAL A 55 3.16 12.48 0.68
CA VAL A 55 4.31 12.67 -0.20
C VAL A 55 4.94 14.01 0.14
N GLU A 56 6.25 14.02 0.33
CA GLU A 56 7.05 15.21 0.62
C GLU A 56 7.12 16.13 -0.60
N GLU A 57 6.83 17.42 -0.40
CA GLU A 57 6.91 18.42 -1.46
C GLU A 57 8.37 18.62 -1.91
N GLY A 58 8.61 18.60 -3.23
CA GLY A 58 9.95 18.60 -3.82
C GLY A 58 10.74 17.31 -3.55
N GLY A 59 10.10 16.25 -3.03
CA GLY A 59 10.74 14.99 -2.74
C GLY A 59 10.80 14.06 -3.96
N PRO A 60 11.69 13.04 -3.95
CA PRO A 60 11.88 12.14 -5.09
C PRO A 60 10.62 11.34 -5.45
N ALA A 61 9.76 11.01 -4.47
CA ALA A 61 8.47 10.39 -4.74
C ALA A 61 7.52 11.31 -5.51
N GLN A 62 7.48 12.60 -5.18
CA GLN A 62 6.64 13.56 -5.90
C GLN A 62 7.13 13.76 -7.34
N GLU A 63 8.45 13.88 -7.52
CA GLU A 63 9.07 14.01 -8.85
C GLU A 63 8.81 12.80 -9.74
N ALA A 64 8.74 11.60 -9.14
CA ALA A 64 8.37 10.36 -9.83
C ALA A 64 6.86 10.26 -10.14
N GLY A 65 6.04 11.18 -9.62
CA GLY A 65 4.60 11.21 -9.84
C GLY A 65 3.77 10.45 -8.81
N LEU A 66 4.37 9.99 -7.70
CA LEU A 66 3.62 9.37 -6.60
C LEU A 66 2.78 10.42 -5.88
N SER A 67 1.53 10.06 -5.57
CA SER A 67 0.56 10.94 -4.94
C SER A 67 0.00 10.35 -3.64
N ALA A 68 -0.41 11.22 -2.72
CA ALA A 68 -1.12 10.77 -1.52
C ALA A 68 -2.47 10.14 -1.92
N GLY A 69 -2.82 9.02 -1.30
CA GLY A 69 -4.00 8.22 -1.64
C GLY A 69 -3.70 7.06 -2.59
N ASP A 70 -2.52 7.01 -3.23
CA ASP A 70 -2.16 5.91 -4.11
C ASP A 70 -2.10 4.59 -3.35
N LEU A 71 -2.74 3.56 -3.92
CA LEU A 71 -2.69 2.20 -3.43
C LEU A 71 -1.47 1.48 -4.01
N ILE A 72 -0.61 0.96 -3.13
CA ILE A 72 0.53 0.13 -3.52
C ILE A 72 0.04 -1.30 -3.73
N THR A 73 0.13 -1.77 -4.97
CA THR A 73 -0.24 -3.15 -5.34
C THR A 73 0.99 -4.04 -5.54
N HIS A 74 2.09 -3.46 -5.98
CA HIS A 74 3.37 -4.14 -6.22
C HIS A 74 4.53 -3.24 -5.79
N VAL A 75 5.62 -3.85 -5.35
CA VAL A 75 6.90 -3.19 -5.08
C VAL A 75 7.99 -4.00 -5.78
N ASN A 76 8.79 -3.35 -6.63
CA ASN A 76 9.85 -4.02 -7.39
C ASN A 76 9.37 -5.25 -8.20
N GLY A 77 8.12 -5.23 -8.68
CA GLY A 77 7.49 -6.34 -9.39
C GLY A 77 6.89 -7.43 -8.50
N GLU A 78 7.17 -7.41 -7.19
CA GLU A 78 6.59 -8.36 -6.22
C GLU A 78 5.23 -7.82 -5.70
N SER A 79 4.20 -8.67 -5.71
CA SER A 79 2.86 -8.31 -5.20
C SER A 79 2.89 -8.14 -3.68
N VAL A 80 2.27 -7.07 -3.18
CA VAL A 80 2.18 -6.81 -1.72
C VAL A 80 0.88 -7.29 -1.07
N HIS A 81 0.02 -7.97 -1.83
CA HIS A 81 -1.26 -8.47 -1.34
C HIS A 81 -1.05 -9.51 -0.22
N GLY A 82 -1.61 -9.25 0.96
CA GLY A 82 -1.56 -10.16 2.10
C GLY A 82 -0.30 -10.05 2.96
N LEU A 83 0.70 -9.30 2.49
CA LEU A 83 1.90 -9.02 3.27
C LEU A 83 1.59 -8.09 4.44
N VAL A 84 2.34 -8.25 5.54
CA VAL A 84 2.29 -7.31 6.65
C VAL A 84 3.14 -6.07 6.35
N HIS A 85 2.90 -5.01 7.12
CA HIS A 85 3.56 -3.72 6.90
C HIS A 85 5.08 -3.80 6.85
N THR A 86 5.69 -4.61 7.72
CA THR A 86 7.14 -4.77 7.79
C THR A 86 7.71 -5.45 6.55
N GLU A 87 7.05 -6.48 6.01
CA GLU A 87 7.47 -7.16 4.79
C GLU A 87 7.44 -6.22 3.58
N VAL A 88 6.41 -5.38 3.47
CA VAL A 88 6.33 -4.37 2.40
C VAL A 88 7.43 -3.32 2.53
N VAL A 89 7.74 -2.89 3.76
CA VAL A 89 8.86 -1.97 4.01
C VAL A 89 10.20 -2.60 3.64
N GLU A 90 10.40 -3.88 3.94
CA GLU A 90 11.60 -4.62 3.52
C GLU A 90 11.73 -4.68 2.00
N LEU A 91 10.64 -4.94 1.27
CA LEU A 91 10.64 -4.92 -0.20
C LEU A 91 11.02 -3.56 -0.77
N ILE A 92 10.55 -2.45 -0.17
CA ILE A 92 10.87 -1.08 -0.60
C ILE A 92 12.35 -0.73 -0.35
N LEU A 93 12.90 -1.22 0.77
CA LEU A 93 14.28 -0.95 1.16
C LEU A 93 15.28 -1.90 0.51
N LYS A 94 14.82 -3.05 0.00
CA LYS A 94 15.63 -3.99 -0.77
C LYS A 94 16.16 -3.29 -2.02
N VAL A 95 17.47 -3.03 -2.02
CA VAL A 95 18.17 -2.50 -3.19
C VAL A 95 18.17 -3.59 -4.25
N THR A 96 17.41 -3.38 -5.33
CA THR A 96 17.61 -4.10 -6.58
C THR A 96 18.97 -3.64 -7.13
N GLN A 97 19.94 -4.57 -7.19
CA GLN A 97 21.25 -4.33 -7.80
C GLN A 97 21.10 -4.11 -9.31
#